data_AF-A0A1M4U633-F1
#
_entry.id   AF-A0A1M4U633-F1
#
_cell.length_a   1.000
_cell.length_b   1.000
_cell.length_c   1.000
_cell.angle_alpha   90.00
_cell.angle_beta   90.00
_cell.angle_gamma   90.00
#
_symmetry.space_group_name_H-M   'P 1'
#
loop_
_entity.id
_entity.type
_entity.pdbx_description
1 polymer ?
#
loop_
_entity_poly.entity_id
_entity_poly.type
_entity_poly.pdbx_seq_one_letter_code
_entity_poly.pdbx_strand_id
1 'polypeptide(L)'
;MVRKYTEPELLQFIELYLDGISHQTLVEKYNLKLSRTSFMSYVKKYQLHGVKGIEYQKNNRRYTKEFKLQVVTEHLEYGYGANYLANKYNIPAKSTVNAWINRYTEGKENNTYSSKSEVYNIMGVKKSYEEKIQIVEDYIENKLTYTEAAEKHQVSYNNIYSWVNKYKKHGPKGLEDNRGRGKPSELQTEEERLDAEIEALKARNKWLEMENDALKKRRKIAGSLKSQELDKKQNT
;
A
#
# COMPACT_ATOMS: atom_id res chain seq x y z
N MET A 1 -12.89 13.71 22.73
CA MET A 1 -13.48 12.61 21.94
C MET A 1 -14.71 13.15 21.21
N VAL A 2 -14.80 12.97 19.89
CA VAL A 2 -15.98 13.40 19.11
C VAL A 2 -17.13 12.43 19.41
N ARG A 3 -18.24 12.93 19.96
CA ARG A 3 -19.46 12.13 20.18
C ARG A 3 -19.92 11.59 18.82
N LYS A 4 -19.97 10.26 18.67
CA LYS A 4 -20.57 9.63 17.50
C LYS A 4 -22.09 9.73 17.67
N TYR A 5 -22.75 10.43 16.75
CA TYR A 5 -24.21 10.48 16.72
C TYR A 5 -24.75 9.14 16.23
N THR A 6 -25.80 8.66 16.89
CA THR A 6 -26.56 7.51 16.40
C THR A 6 -27.37 7.89 15.17
N GLU A 7 -27.74 6.91 14.36
CA GLU A 7 -28.56 7.14 13.16
C GLU A 7 -29.91 7.82 13.47
N PRO A 8 -30.67 7.43 14.52
CA PRO A 8 -31.90 8.12 14.88
C PRO A 8 -31.69 9.58 15.32
N GLU A 9 -30.62 9.85 16.09
CA GLU A 9 -30.28 11.23 16.48
C GLU A 9 -29.93 12.09 15.25
N LEU A 10 -29.16 11.54 14.30
CA LEU A 10 -28.83 12.23 13.04
C LEU A 10 -30.08 12.51 12.21
N LEU A 11 -30.96 11.52 12.08
CA LEU A 11 -32.20 11.65 11.31
C LEU A 11 -33.08 12.77 11.88
N GLN A 12 -33.26 12.80 13.21
CA GLN A 12 -34.03 13.85 13.88
C GLN A 12 -33.48 15.26 13.57
N PHE A 13 -32.17 15.47 13.64
CA PHE A 13 -31.59 16.78 13.34
C PHE A 13 -31.72 17.15 11.85
N ILE A 14 -31.65 16.17 10.95
CA ILE A 14 -31.82 16.39 9.51
C ILE A 14 -33.27 16.77 9.19
N GLU A 15 -34.26 16.07 9.76
CA GLU A 15 -35.68 16.38 9.58
C GLU A 15 -36.00 17.79 10.07
N LEU A 16 -35.59 18.15 11.28
CA LEU A 16 -35.74 19.50 11.82
C LEU A 16 -35.10 20.57 10.92
N TYR A 17 -33.93 20.27 10.32
CA TYR A 17 -33.28 21.18 9.38
C TYR A 17 -34.06 21.32 8.07
N LEU A 18 -34.62 20.22 7.54
CA LEU A 18 -35.44 20.25 6.33
C LEU A 18 -36.78 20.96 6.55
N ASP A 19 -37.31 20.95 7.78
CA ASP A 19 -38.48 21.73 8.22
C ASP A 19 -38.17 23.24 8.39
N GLY A 20 -36.94 23.67 8.08
CA GLY A 20 -36.54 25.08 8.04
C GLY A 20 -35.82 25.58 9.28
N ILE A 21 -35.50 24.71 10.25
CA ILE A 21 -34.71 25.09 11.43
C ILE A 21 -33.25 25.29 11.02
N SER A 22 -32.68 26.43 11.36
CA SER A 22 -31.28 26.73 11.03
C SER A 22 -30.31 25.82 11.81
N HIS A 23 -29.14 25.54 11.20
CA HIS A 23 -28.06 24.80 11.86
C HIS A 23 -27.64 25.45 13.19
N GLN A 24 -27.68 26.78 13.28
CA GLN A 24 -27.37 27.50 14.51
C GLN A 24 -28.35 27.17 15.63
N THR A 25 -29.65 27.14 15.34
CA THR A 25 -30.69 26.74 16.30
C THR A 25 -30.51 25.28 16.75
N LEU A 26 -30.08 24.39 15.85
CA LEU A 26 -29.76 23.00 16.21
C LEU A 26 -28.58 22.90 17.17
N VAL A 27 -27.56 23.74 17.01
CA VAL A 27 -26.41 23.80 17.93
C VAL A 27 -26.83 24.32 19.30
N GLU A 28 -27.57 25.44 19.34
CA GLU A 28 -27.89 26.14 20.58
C GLU A 28 -29.01 25.45 21.39
N LYS A 29 -30.12 25.06 20.74
CA LYS A 29 -31.29 24.50 21.44
C LYS A 29 -31.25 22.98 21.54
N TYR A 30 -30.72 22.31 20.52
CA TYR A 30 -30.71 20.85 20.43
C TYR A 30 -29.33 20.23 20.72
N ASN A 31 -28.34 21.06 21.08
CA ASN A 31 -26.99 20.65 21.46
C ASN A 31 -26.28 19.82 20.37
N LEU A 32 -26.47 20.20 19.11
CA LEU A 32 -25.73 19.64 17.98
C LEU A 32 -24.25 20.06 18.08
N LYS A 33 -23.36 19.07 18.18
CA LYS A 33 -21.90 19.21 18.27
C LYS A 33 -21.21 19.00 16.93
N LEU A 34 -21.97 18.79 15.85
CA LEU A 34 -21.42 18.68 14.50
C LEU A 34 -21.16 20.05 13.91
N SER A 35 -19.99 20.20 13.29
CA SER A 35 -19.70 21.38 12.47
C SER A 35 -20.74 21.51 11.35
N ARG A 36 -20.99 22.75 10.91
CA ARG A 36 -21.91 23.02 9.80
C ARG A 36 -21.57 22.19 8.57
N THR A 37 -20.28 22.09 8.23
CA THR A 37 -19.81 21.32 7.06
C THR A 37 -20.10 19.82 7.19
N SER A 38 -19.81 19.23 8.35
CA SER A 38 -20.10 17.81 8.61
C SER A 38 -21.60 17.53 8.58
N PHE A 39 -22.40 18.39 9.22
CA PHE A 39 -23.85 18.27 9.23
C PHE A 39 -24.44 18.38 7.82
N MET A 40 -24.04 19.37 7.03
CA MET A 40 -24.49 19.51 5.64
C MET A 40 -24.11 18.31 4.77
N SER A 41 -22.97 17.66 5.05
CA SER A 41 -22.61 16.42 4.37
C SER A 41 -23.59 15.28 4.68
N TYR A 42 -24.09 15.16 5.92
CA TYR A 42 -25.13 14.19 6.27
C TYR A 42 -26.47 14.53 5.62
N VAL A 43 -26.88 15.81 5.64
CA VAL A 43 -28.10 16.28 4.95
C VAL A 43 -28.06 15.92 3.47
N LYS A 44 -26.93 16.20 2.79
CA LYS A 44 -26.78 15.86 1.37
C LYS A 44 -26.84 14.36 1.10
N LYS A 45 -26.22 13.54 1.95
CA LYS A 45 -26.29 12.07 1.82
C LYS A 45 -27.71 11.55 2.05
N TYR A 46 -28.44 12.12 3.01
CA TYR A 46 -29.83 11.79 3.26
C TYR A 46 -30.73 12.17 2.07
N GLN A 47 -30.58 13.37 1.52
CA GLN A 47 -31.35 13.80 0.34
C GLN A 47 -31.10 12.91 -0.90
N LEU A 48 -29.89 12.35 -1.04
CA LEU A 48 -29.54 11.51 -2.19
C LEU A 48 -29.88 10.02 -1.99
N HIS A 49 -29.76 9.49 -0.78
CA HIS A 49 -29.80 8.04 -0.51
C HIS A 49 -30.77 7.65 0.62
N GLY A 50 -31.52 8.61 1.15
CA GLY A 50 -32.37 8.43 2.32
C GLY A 50 -31.58 8.00 3.55
N VAL A 51 -32.22 7.19 4.40
CA VAL A 51 -31.65 6.64 5.63
C VAL A 51 -30.33 5.88 5.38
N LYS A 52 -30.23 5.15 4.25
CA LYS A 52 -28.99 4.43 3.85
C LYS A 52 -27.78 5.36 3.62
N GLY A 53 -28.00 6.65 3.40
CA GLY A 53 -26.94 7.64 3.25
C GLY A 53 -26.26 8.03 4.56
N ILE A 54 -26.98 7.87 5.69
CA ILE A 54 -26.54 8.30 7.01
C ILE A 54 -26.29 7.13 7.98
N GLU A 55 -26.67 5.91 7.58
CA GLU A 55 -26.47 4.68 8.34
C GLU A 55 -25.01 4.50 8.78
N TYR A 56 -24.83 4.21 10.08
CA TYR A 56 -23.51 3.92 10.63
C TYR A 56 -23.02 2.55 10.16
N GLN A 57 -21.90 2.56 9.43
CA GLN A 57 -21.27 1.33 8.97
C GLN A 57 -20.20 0.88 9.97
N LYS A 58 -20.45 -0.27 10.62
CA LYS A 58 -19.49 -0.88 11.58
C LYS A 58 -18.23 -1.43 10.88
N ASN A 59 -18.36 -1.84 9.62
CA ASN A 59 -17.31 -2.48 8.85
C ASN A 59 -16.89 -1.62 7.65
N ASN A 60 -15.65 -1.83 7.19
CA ASN A 60 -15.16 -1.20 5.96
C ASN A 60 -15.96 -1.69 4.74
N ARG A 61 -16.43 -0.75 3.91
CA ARG A 61 -17.12 -1.08 2.66
C ARG A 61 -16.17 -1.80 1.70
N ARG A 62 -16.60 -2.96 1.21
CA ARG A 62 -15.94 -3.68 0.13
C ARG A 62 -16.57 -3.26 -1.19
N TYR A 63 -15.73 -2.94 -2.16
CA TYR A 63 -16.16 -2.52 -3.49
C TYR A 63 -15.58 -3.49 -4.51
N THR A 64 -16.42 -3.96 -5.42
CA THR A 64 -16.03 -4.90 -6.48
C THR A 64 -15.14 -4.24 -7.54
N LYS A 65 -14.42 -5.01 -8.36
CA LYS A 65 -13.42 -4.47 -9.31
C LYS A 65 -14.16 -3.72 -10.40
N GLU A 66 -15.28 -4.30 -10.81
CA GLU A 66 -16.26 -3.82 -11.78
C GLU A 66 -16.82 -2.48 -11.30
N PHE A 67 -17.25 -2.38 -10.04
CA PHE A 67 -17.76 -1.13 -9.49
C PHE A 67 -16.68 -0.04 -9.42
N LYS A 68 -15.46 -0.37 -8.98
CA LYS A 68 -14.35 0.59 -8.96
C LYS A 68 -14.04 1.09 -10.37
N LEU A 69 -14.06 0.21 -11.36
CA LEU A 69 -13.83 0.55 -12.76
C LEU A 69 -14.93 1.49 -13.27
N GLN A 70 -16.20 1.19 -13.02
CA GLN A 70 -17.33 2.04 -13.39
C GLN A 70 -17.18 3.47 -12.86
N VAL A 71 -16.77 3.62 -11.59
CA VAL A 71 -16.61 4.96 -10.99
C VAL A 71 -15.46 5.73 -11.64
N VAL A 72 -14.37 5.04 -12.01
CA VAL A 72 -13.22 5.66 -12.66
C VAL A 72 -13.50 5.98 -14.13
N THR A 73 -14.18 5.11 -14.87
CA THR A 73 -14.56 5.40 -16.26
C THR A 73 -15.47 6.62 -16.33
N GLU A 74 -16.44 6.74 -15.42
CA GLU A 74 -17.32 7.90 -15.37
C GLU A 74 -16.55 9.22 -15.08
N HIS A 75 -15.49 9.16 -14.27
CA HIS A 75 -14.59 10.30 -14.07
C HIS A 75 -13.89 10.70 -15.37
N LEU A 76 -13.39 9.73 -16.13
CA LEU A 76 -12.60 9.97 -17.35
C LEU A 76 -13.46 10.39 -18.54
N GLU A 77 -14.65 9.81 -18.69
CA GLU A 77 -15.56 10.09 -19.80
C GLU A 77 -16.28 11.43 -19.63
N TYR A 78 -16.77 11.73 -18.42
CA TYR A 78 -17.63 12.88 -18.16
C TYR A 78 -16.95 14.00 -17.36
N GLY A 79 -15.71 13.79 -16.91
CA GLY A 79 -14.94 14.79 -16.14
C GLY A 79 -15.48 15.04 -14.72
N TYR A 80 -16.32 14.14 -14.18
CA TYR A 80 -16.94 14.37 -12.88
C TYR A 80 -15.93 14.36 -11.74
N GLY A 81 -15.95 15.39 -10.89
CA GLY A 81 -15.06 15.45 -9.73
C GLY A 81 -15.30 14.33 -8.71
N ALA A 82 -14.24 13.91 -8.03
CA ALA A 82 -14.29 12.82 -7.05
C ALA A 82 -15.28 13.05 -5.89
N ASN A 83 -15.54 14.32 -5.54
CA ASN A 83 -16.58 14.70 -4.59
C ASN A 83 -17.99 14.37 -5.09
N TYR A 84 -18.25 14.63 -6.36
CA TYR A 84 -19.54 14.35 -6.96
C TYR A 84 -19.75 12.83 -7.02
N LEU A 85 -18.77 12.11 -7.56
CA LEU A 85 -18.82 10.64 -7.65
C LEU A 85 -18.97 9.98 -6.28
N ALA A 86 -18.27 10.48 -5.26
CA ALA A 86 -18.43 9.96 -3.90
C ALA A 86 -19.85 10.14 -3.38
N ASN A 87 -20.49 11.29 -3.63
CA ASN A 87 -21.88 11.50 -3.24
C ASN A 87 -22.84 10.67 -4.10
N LYS A 88 -22.66 10.61 -5.43
CA LYS A 88 -23.50 9.86 -6.36
C LYS A 88 -23.56 8.37 -5.98
N TYR A 89 -22.41 7.79 -5.66
CA TYR A 89 -22.26 6.38 -5.35
C TYR A 89 -22.30 6.06 -3.83
N ASN A 90 -22.69 7.03 -3.01
CA ASN A 90 -22.69 6.93 -1.54
C ASN A 90 -21.33 6.47 -0.95
N ILE A 91 -20.20 6.78 -1.60
CA ILE A 91 -18.87 6.43 -1.10
C ILE A 91 -18.53 7.37 0.07
N PRO A 92 -18.10 6.85 1.25
CA PRO A 92 -17.95 7.67 2.45
C PRO A 92 -17.04 8.89 2.31
N ALA A 93 -15.98 8.78 1.50
CA ALA A 93 -14.97 9.82 1.33
C ALA A 93 -14.52 9.97 -0.12
N LYS A 94 -14.33 11.23 -0.56
CA LYS A 94 -13.74 11.56 -1.88
C LYS A 94 -12.34 10.99 -2.08
N SER A 95 -11.58 10.83 -0.98
CA SER A 95 -10.23 10.26 -1.01
C SER A 95 -10.23 8.80 -1.48
N THR A 96 -11.30 8.04 -1.21
CA THR A 96 -11.49 6.69 -1.73
C THR A 96 -11.59 6.69 -3.26
N VAL A 97 -12.35 7.63 -3.83
CA VAL A 97 -12.50 7.79 -5.28
C VAL A 97 -11.18 8.25 -5.91
N ASN A 98 -10.51 9.24 -5.31
CA ASN A 98 -9.18 9.69 -5.76
C ASN A 98 -8.17 8.55 -5.78
N ALA A 99 -8.18 7.68 -4.78
CA ALA A 99 -7.28 6.54 -4.73
C ALA A 99 -7.52 5.56 -5.90
N TRP A 100 -8.77 5.34 -6.30
CA TRP A 100 -9.10 4.50 -7.45
C TRP A 100 -8.69 5.15 -8.78
N ILE A 101 -8.93 6.46 -8.94
CA ILE A 101 -8.51 7.22 -10.12
C ILE A 101 -6.99 7.16 -10.25
N ASN A 102 -6.25 7.51 -9.18
CA ASN A 102 -4.78 7.54 -9.20
C ASN A 102 -4.18 6.17 -9.54
N ARG A 103 -4.70 5.09 -8.94
CA ARG A 103 -4.23 3.73 -9.25
C ARG A 103 -4.47 3.37 -10.71
N TYR A 104 -5.63 3.73 -11.26
CA TYR A 104 -5.93 3.49 -12.67
C TYR A 104 -5.00 4.29 -13.59
N THR A 105 -4.78 5.57 -13.32
CA THR A 105 -3.88 6.43 -14.12
C THR A 105 -2.42 6.02 -14.02
N GLU A 106 -2.01 5.41 -12.90
CA GLU A 106 -0.66 4.85 -12.71
C GLU A 106 -0.49 3.45 -13.32
N GLY A 107 -1.50 2.92 -14.03
CA GLY A 107 -1.46 1.58 -14.63
C GLY A 107 -1.49 0.44 -13.60
N LYS A 108 -1.91 0.71 -12.36
CA LYS A 108 -2.03 -0.28 -11.29
C LYS A 108 -3.44 -0.85 -11.24
N GLU A 109 -3.57 -2.16 -11.00
CA GLU A 109 -4.89 -2.76 -10.84
C GLU A 109 -5.66 -2.22 -9.63
N ASN A 110 -6.92 -1.86 -9.85
CA ASN A 110 -7.89 -1.47 -8.82
C ASN A 110 -8.50 -2.71 -8.13
N ASN A 111 -7.67 -3.53 -7.51
CA ASN A 111 -8.12 -4.75 -6.82
C ASN A 111 -9.01 -4.41 -5.61
N THR A 112 -10.08 -5.20 -5.40
CA THR A 112 -11.19 -5.01 -4.45
C THR A 112 -10.75 -5.05 -3.01
N TYR A 113 -9.74 -5.88 -2.74
CA TYR A 113 -9.09 -6.02 -1.47
C TYR A 113 -7.72 -6.61 -1.79
N SER A 114 -6.65 -5.83 -1.66
CA SER A 114 -5.38 -6.48 -1.33
C SER A 114 -5.55 -6.88 0.13
N SER A 115 -6.13 -8.05 0.37
CA SER A 115 -5.57 -8.88 1.43
C SER A 115 -4.12 -9.06 1.02
N LYS A 116 -3.28 -8.09 1.38
CA LYS A 116 -1.94 -8.43 1.81
C LYS A 116 -2.15 -9.66 2.65
N SER A 117 -1.60 -10.78 2.16
CA SER A 117 -1.26 -11.95 2.94
C SER A 117 -2.09 -13.25 2.78
N GLU A 118 -1.92 -13.97 1.69
CA GLU A 118 -1.53 -15.38 1.91
C GLU A 118 -0.06 -15.40 2.35
N VAL A 119 0.78 -14.65 1.63
CA VAL A 119 2.21 -14.47 1.90
C VAL A 119 2.56 -13.97 3.32
N TYR A 120 1.87 -12.98 3.93
CA TYR A 120 2.19 -12.53 5.31
C TYR A 120 1.61 -13.44 6.44
N ASN A 121 0.78 -14.44 6.11
CA ASN A 121 -0.05 -15.24 7.03
C ASN A 121 0.51 -16.65 7.15
N ILE A 122 1.57 -16.96 6.40
CA ILE A 122 2.48 -18.08 6.66
C ILE A 122 3.27 -17.73 7.93
N MET A 123 2.56 -17.65 9.06
CA MET A 123 3.12 -17.49 10.39
C MET A 123 3.65 -18.84 10.85
N GLY A 124 4.96 -18.91 11.07
CA GLY A 124 5.53 -19.87 12.03
C GLY A 124 6.52 -20.91 11.52
N VAL A 125 6.80 -21.01 10.22
CA VAL A 125 7.84 -21.96 9.76
C VAL A 125 9.21 -21.40 10.14
N LYS A 126 9.82 -21.96 11.18
CA LYS A 126 11.22 -21.70 11.52
C LYS A 126 12.07 -22.24 10.37
N LYS A 127 12.73 -21.33 9.65
CA LYS A 127 13.75 -21.68 8.65
C LYS A 127 15.12 -21.74 9.31
N SER A 128 15.87 -22.79 9.00
CA SER A 128 17.27 -22.98 9.40
C SER A 128 18.17 -21.88 8.79
N TYR A 129 19.41 -21.78 9.29
CA TYR A 129 20.39 -20.82 8.78
C TYR A 129 20.71 -21.07 7.29
N GLU A 130 20.93 -22.33 6.93
CA GLU A 130 21.18 -22.76 5.55
C GLU A 130 19.99 -22.45 4.64
N GLU A 131 18.75 -22.73 5.08
CA GLU A 131 17.56 -22.36 4.31
C GLU A 131 17.45 -20.84 4.11
N LYS A 132 17.82 -20.01 5.10
CA LYS A 132 17.81 -18.55 4.93
C LYS A 132 18.86 -18.10 3.92
N ILE A 133 20.04 -18.72 3.90
CA ILE A 133 21.07 -18.44 2.89
C ILE A 133 20.53 -18.80 1.51
N GLN A 134 20.00 -20.01 1.33
CA GLN A 134 19.46 -20.46 0.05
C GLN A 134 18.35 -19.53 -0.46
N ILE A 135 17.49 -19.03 0.42
CA ILE A 135 16.41 -18.10 0.04
C ILE A 135 16.98 -16.75 -0.45
N VAL A 136 18.02 -16.25 0.21
CA VAL A 136 18.68 -15.00 -0.18
C VAL A 136 19.49 -15.20 -1.46
N GLU A 137 20.17 -16.33 -1.62
CA GLU A 137 20.87 -16.72 -2.85
C GLU A 137 19.90 -16.90 -4.01
N ASP A 138 18.77 -17.57 -3.81
CA ASP A 138 17.71 -17.71 -4.82
C ASP A 138 17.15 -16.35 -5.24
N TYR A 139 16.97 -15.41 -4.31
CA TYR A 139 16.59 -14.03 -4.62
C TYR A 139 17.66 -13.32 -5.48
N ILE A 140 18.94 -13.55 -5.19
CA ILE A 140 20.08 -12.95 -5.89
C ILE A 140 20.28 -13.57 -7.28
N GLU A 141 20.21 -14.90 -7.39
CA GLU A 141 20.54 -15.68 -8.59
C GLU A 141 19.35 -15.75 -9.56
N ASN A 142 18.15 -16.05 -9.05
CA ASN A 142 16.94 -16.19 -9.88
C ASN A 142 16.23 -14.85 -10.14
N LYS A 143 16.73 -13.73 -9.59
CA LYS A 143 16.17 -12.37 -9.75
C LYS A 143 14.68 -12.26 -9.39
N LEU A 144 14.23 -13.05 -8.41
CA LEU A 144 12.86 -13.03 -7.95
C LEU A 144 12.55 -11.70 -7.25
N THR A 145 11.36 -11.17 -7.43
CA THR A 145 10.84 -10.11 -6.57
C THR A 145 10.65 -10.64 -5.16
N TYR A 146 10.69 -9.76 -4.15
CA TYR A 146 10.45 -10.14 -2.75
C TYR A 146 9.14 -10.92 -2.55
N THR A 147 8.12 -10.64 -3.37
CA THR A 147 6.83 -11.33 -3.36
C THR A 147 6.96 -12.75 -3.90
N GLU A 148 7.63 -12.93 -5.03
CA GLU A 148 7.85 -14.25 -5.66
C GLU A 148 8.75 -15.15 -4.80
N ALA A 149 9.79 -14.59 -4.17
CA ALA A 149 10.63 -15.33 -3.23
C ALA A 149 9.85 -15.76 -1.98
N ALA A 150 8.97 -14.89 -1.49
CA ALA A 150 8.12 -15.17 -0.34
C ALA A 150 7.08 -16.27 -0.64
N GLU A 151 6.52 -16.29 -1.85
CA GLU A 151 5.62 -17.35 -2.33
C GLU A 151 6.36 -18.68 -2.53
N LYS A 152 7.50 -18.66 -3.26
CA LYS A 152 8.30 -19.85 -3.57
C LYS A 152 8.73 -20.60 -2.31
N HIS A 153 9.21 -19.87 -1.31
CA HIS A 153 9.76 -20.47 -0.09
C HIS A 153 8.75 -20.56 1.06
N GLN A 154 7.50 -20.16 0.82
CA GLN A 154 6.45 -20.10 1.84
C GLN A 154 6.90 -19.36 3.11
N VAL A 155 7.45 -18.17 2.91
CA VAL A 155 7.93 -17.32 4.01
C VAL A 155 7.29 -15.95 3.88
N SER A 156 6.95 -15.34 5.02
CA SER A 156 6.51 -13.94 5.04
C SER A 156 7.44 -13.00 4.28
N TYR A 157 6.84 -12.13 3.47
CA TYR A 157 7.50 -11.01 2.79
C TYR A 157 8.43 -10.24 3.72
N ASN A 158 7.98 -9.96 4.94
CA ASN A 158 8.76 -9.20 5.93
C ASN A 158 10.03 -9.94 6.36
N ASN A 159 10.00 -11.28 6.41
CA ASN A 159 11.17 -12.09 6.74
C ASN A 159 12.16 -12.07 5.57
N ILE A 160 11.70 -12.26 4.32
CA ILE A 160 12.57 -12.17 3.13
C ILE A 160 13.25 -10.81 3.10
N TYR A 161 12.48 -9.73 3.24
CA TYR A 161 13.01 -8.37 3.27
C TYR A 161 14.05 -8.19 4.39
N SER A 162 13.77 -8.68 5.60
CA SER A 162 14.70 -8.61 6.73
C SER A 162 15.99 -9.40 6.47
N TRP A 163 15.89 -10.62 5.94
CA TRP A 163 17.04 -11.48 5.66
C TRP A 163 17.92 -10.90 4.55
N VAL A 164 17.34 -10.46 3.44
CA VAL A 164 18.08 -9.82 2.34
C VAL A 164 18.82 -8.57 2.84
N ASN A 165 18.18 -7.72 3.66
CA ASN A 165 18.84 -6.54 4.21
C ASN A 165 19.97 -6.88 5.20
N LYS A 166 19.78 -7.89 6.05
CA LYS A 166 20.84 -8.34 6.97
C LYS A 166 22.03 -8.92 6.21
N TYR A 167 21.76 -9.73 5.19
CA TYR A 167 22.78 -10.28 4.30
C TYR A 167 23.54 -9.18 3.56
N LYS A 168 22.83 -8.16 3.04
CA LYS A 168 23.45 -7.00 2.40
C LYS A 168 24.37 -6.20 3.32
N LYS A 169 24.04 -6.13 4.61
CA LYS A 169 24.78 -5.32 5.60
C LYS A 169 25.93 -6.08 6.26
N HIS A 170 25.77 -7.38 6.47
CA HIS A 170 26.66 -8.19 7.32
C HIS A 170 27.10 -9.51 6.67
N GLY A 171 26.79 -9.74 5.39
CA GLY A 171 27.04 -11.01 4.72
C GLY A 171 26.23 -12.17 5.32
N PRO A 172 26.64 -13.43 5.05
CA PRO A 172 26.01 -14.63 5.61
C PRO A 172 25.86 -14.58 7.13
N LYS A 173 26.89 -14.07 7.84
CA LYS A 173 26.90 -13.90 9.31
C LYS A 173 25.73 -13.06 9.84
N GLY A 174 25.14 -12.19 9.02
CA GLY A 174 23.95 -11.42 9.36
C GLY A 174 22.68 -12.24 9.56
N LEU A 175 22.63 -13.47 9.04
CA LEU A 175 21.47 -14.37 9.11
C LEU A 175 21.51 -15.34 10.29
N GLU A 176 22.62 -15.40 11.03
CA GLU A 176 22.77 -16.21 12.23
C GLU A 176 21.81 -15.74 13.34
N ASP A 177 21.19 -16.70 14.03
CA ASP A 177 20.25 -16.42 15.11
C ASP A 177 20.99 -16.13 16.41
N ASN A 178 21.21 -14.83 16.67
CA ASN A 178 21.83 -14.34 17.90
C ASN A 178 20.80 -13.92 18.97
N ARG A 179 19.57 -14.46 18.94
CA ARG A 179 18.58 -14.18 20.00
C ARG A 179 18.99 -14.85 21.32
N GLY A 180 19.12 -14.05 22.39
CA GLY A 180 19.42 -14.53 23.74
C GLY A 180 20.90 -14.80 24.03
N ARG A 181 21.79 -14.64 23.06
CA ARG A 181 23.24 -14.63 23.27
C ARG A 181 23.70 -13.17 23.22
N GLY A 182 24.15 -12.63 24.35
CA GLY A 182 24.75 -11.29 24.38
C GLY A 182 25.88 -11.20 23.35
N LYS A 183 26.12 -10.01 22.78
CA LYS A 183 27.29 -9.78 21.93
C LYS A 183 28.52 -10.32 22.66
N PRO A 184 29.31 -11.25 22.09
CA PRO A 184 30.63 -11.53 22.63
C PRO A 184 31.46 -10.26 22.36
N SER A 185 31.64 -9.44 23.38
CA SER A 185 32.34 -8.15 23.27
C SER A 185 33.86 -8.28 23.39
N GLU A 186 34.43 -9.48 23.45
CA GLU A 186 35.80 -9.62 23.98
C GLU A 186 36.81 -10.41 23.16
N LEU A 187 36.49 -10.94 21.98
CA LEU A 187 37.51 -11.62 21.16
C LEU A 187 37.28 -11.41 19.66
N GLN A 188 37.57 -10.21 19.15
CA GLN A 188 37.95 -10.05 17.74
C GLN A 188 39.29 -9.33 17.74
N THR A 189 40.36 -10.06 17.43
CA THR A 189 41.64 -9.44 17.09
C THR A 189 41.44 -8.49 15.91
N GLU A 190 42.23 -7.43 15.82
CA GLU A 190 42.08 -6.42 14.77
C GLU A 190 42.11 -7.05 13.36
N GLU A 191 42.87 -8.14 13.20
CA GLU A 191 42.95 -8.95 11.99
C GLU A 191 41.59 -9.56 11.59
N GLU A 192 40.86 -10.17 12.53
CA GLU A 192 39.54 -10.74 12.24
C GLU A 192 38.49 -9.67 11.91
N ARG A 193 38.64 -8.46 12.47
CA ARG A 193 37.78 -7.31 12.14
C ARG A 193 38.08 -6.81 10.74
N LEU A 194 39.36 -6.69 10.40
CA LEU A 194 39.81 -6.27 9.07
C LEU A 194 39.42 -7.29 8.00
N ASP A 195 39.53 -8.59 8.27
CA ASP A 195 39.10 -9.64 7.34
C ASP A 195 37.58 -9.64 7.13
N ALA A 196 36.80 -9.44 8.19
CA ALA A 196 35.36 -9.26 8.08
C ALA A 196 34.98 -8.01 7.30
N GLU A 197 35.74 -6.92 7.44
CA GLU A 197 35.55 -5.69 6.67
C GLU A 197 35.93 -5.89 5.19
N ILE A 198 37.03 -6.58 4.90
CA ILE A 198 37.47 -6.92 3.54
C ILE A 198 36.43 -7.79 2.84
N GLU A 199 35.91 -8.82 3.51
CA GLU A 199 34.83 -9.67 3.02
C GLU A 199 33.56 -8.87 2.73
N ALA A 200 33.15 -8.00 3.66
CA ALA A 200 31.99 -7.13 3.48
C ALA A 200 32.17 -6.14 2.33
N LEU A 201 33.36 -5.57 2.17
CA LEU A 201 33.70 -4.67 1.07
C LEU A 201 33.74 -5.40 -0.28
N LYS A 202 34.27 -6.63 -0.33
CA LYS A 202 34.23 -7.49 -1.52
C LYS A 202 32.80 -7.84 -1.92
N ALA A 203 31.97 -8.23 -0.97
CA ALA A 203 30.55 -8.51 -1.21
C ALA A 203 29.80 -7.27 -1.72
N ARG A 204 30.11 -6.09 -1.16
CA ARG A 204 29.55 -4.80 -1.61
C ARG A 204 30.01 -4.43 -3.01
N ASN A 205 31.28 -4.64 -3.36
CA ASN A 205 31.79 -4.39 -4.70
C ASN A 205 31.13 -5.30 -5.73
N LYS A 206 31.04 -6.61 -5.42
CA LYS A 206 30.34 -7.58 -6.28
C LYS A 206 28.87 -7.17 -6.51
N TRP A 207 28.20 -6.69 -5.45
CA TRP A 207 26.83 -6.15 -5.56
C TRP A 207 26.75 -4.93 -6.49
N LEU A 208 27.66 -3.97 -6.35
CA LEU A 208 27.69 -2.75 -7.17
C LEU A 208 28.03 -3.04 -8.64
N GLU A 209 28.90 -4.01 -8.90
CA GLU A 209 29.21 -4.47 -10.26
C GLU A 209 27.97 -5.09 -10.92
N MET A 210 27.25 -5.96 -10.21
CA MET A 210 26.03 -6.58 -10.71
C MET A 210 24.91 -5.56 -10.97
N GLU A 211 24.76 -4.57 -10.09
CA GLU A 211 23.80 -3.46 -10.28
C GLU A 211 24.16 -2.60 -11.51
N ASN A 212 25.44 -2.26 -11.68
CA ASN A 212 25.91 -1.51 -12.85
C ASN A 212 25.67 -2.28 -14.15
N ASP A 213 25.89 -3.59 -14.17
CA ASP A 213 25.63 -4.42 -15.34
C ASP A 213 24.14 -4.54 -15.66
N ALA A 214 23.28 -4.60 -14.64
CA ALA A 214 21.83 -4.54 -14.82
C ALA A 214 21.39 -3.19 -15.41
N LEU A 215 21.94 -2.07 -14.92
CA LEU A 215 21.67 -0.73 -15.45
C LEU A 215 22.14 -0.57 -16.91
N LYS A 216 23.31 -1.13 -17.28
CA LYS A 216 23.79 -1.16 -18.67
C LYS A 216 22.84 -1.94 -19.58
N LYS A 217 22.33 -3.09 -19.14
CA LYS A 217 21.34 -3.88 -19.89
C LYS A 217 20.02 -3.13 -20.06
N ARG A 218 19.53 -2.45 -19.02
CA ARG A 218 18.34 -1.58 -19.10
C ARG A 218 18.52 -0.44 -20.08
N ARG A 219 19.69 0.20 -20.11
CA ARG A 219 20.03 1.24 -21.10
C ARG A 219 20.02 0.71 -22.53
N LYS A 220 20.56 -0.50 -22.76
CA LYS A 220 20.54 -1.15 -24.09
C LYS A 220 19.11 -1.46 -24.57
N ILE A 221 18.28 -2.02 -23.69
CA ILE A 221 16.87 -2.33 -24.00
C ILE A 221 16.07 -1.04 -24.27
N ALA A 222 16.24 -0.02 -23.43
CA ALA A 222 15.58 1.27 -23.63
C ALA A 222 16.04 1.96 -24.92
N GLY A 223 17.32 1.84 -25.29
CA GLY A 223 17.84 2.31 -26.58
C GLY A 223 17.23 1.57 -27.77
N SER A 224 17.14 0.24 -27.68
CA SER A 224 16.55 -0.60 -28.74
C SER A 224 15.05 -0.34 -28.93
N LEU A 225 14.29 -0.17 -27.85
CA LEU A 225 12.87 0.21 -27.90
C LEU A 225 12.68 1.60 -28.53
N LYS A 226 13.55 2.56 -28.18
CA LYS A 226 13.51 3.91 -28.74
C LYS A 226 13.85 3.93 -30.24
N SER A 227 14.77 3.08 -30.69
CA SER A 227 15.05 2.89 -32.12
C SER A 227 13.86 2.26 -32.85
N GLN A 228 13.23 1.23 -32.29
CA GLN A 228 12.02 0.61 -32.87
C GLN A 228 10.82 1.57 -32.96
N GLU A 229 10.67 2.48 -31.99
CA GLU A 229 9.63 3.52 -32.04
C GLU A 229 9.92 4.59 -33.10
N LEU A 230 11.19 4.91 -33.37
CA LEU A 230 11.58 5.84 -34.43
C LEU A 230 11.38 5.22 -35.82
N ASP A 231 11.74 3.95 -36.00
CA ASP A 231 11.56 3.23 -37.27
C ASP A 231 10.08 3.08 -37.63
N LYS A 232 9.20 2.85 -36.65
CA LYS A 232 7.75 2.84 -36.86
C LYS A 232 7.19 4.20 -37.29
N LYS A 233 7.73 5.31 -36.76
CA LYS A 233 7.31 6.66 -37.13
C LYS A 233 7.79 7.12 -38.51
N GLN A 234 8.86 6.54 -39.04
CA GLN A 234 9.35 6.85 -40.39
C GLN A 234 8.67 6.03 -41.50
N ASN A 235 8.07 4.88 -41.14
CA ASN A 235 7.32 4.02 -42.06
C ASN A 235 5.80 4.26 -42.06
N THR A 236 5.33 5.38 -41.50
CA THR A 236 3.94 5.86 -41.58
C THR A 236 3.92 7.21 -42.27
#